data_AF-A0A1V2IJL0-F1
#
_entry.id   AF-A0A1V2IJL0-F1
#
_cell.length_a   1.000
_cell.length_b   1.000
_cell.length_c   1.000
_cell.angle_alpha   90.00
_cell.angle_beta   90.00
_cell.angle_gamma   90.00
#
_symmetry.space_group_name_H-M   'P 1'
#
loop_
_entity.id
_entity.type
_entity.pdbx_description
1 polymer ?
#
loop_
_entity_poly.entity_id
_entity_poly.type
_entity_poly.pdbx_seq_one_letter_code
_entity_poly.pdbx_strand_id
1 'polypeptide(L)'
;MAELVRGDGPRDAAVNRVLKSVSDVHPLDESLAREAGRLLAGGGTVVDAMVVATARHVAGSGPVVIMTSDPRDITALAGADARVRIASV
;
A
#
# COMPACT_ATOMS: atom_id res chain seq x y z
N MET A 1 5.55 12.70 2.69
CA MET A 1 5.31 13.11 4.10
C MET A 1 5.04 11.85 4.90
N ALA A 2 5.43 11.82 6.18
CA ALA A 2 5.10 10.71 7.09
C ALA A 2 4.50 11.30 8.37
N GLU A 3 3.45 10.68 8.88
CA GLU A 3 2.77 11.07 10.12
C GLU A 3 2.97 9.98 11.17
N LEU A 4 3.23 10.40 12.41
CA LEU A 4 3.37 9.50 13.55
C LEU A 4 2.10 9.56 14.39
N VAL A 5 1.35 8.46 14.40
CA VAL A 5 0.12 8.28 15.19
C VAL A 5 0.49 7.50 16.46
N ARG A 6 0.13 8.02 17.64
CA ARG A 6 0.47 7.38 18.94
C ARG A 6 -0.75 6.78 19.64
N GLY A 7 -1.95 7.05 19.13
CA GLY A 7 -3.21 6.58 19.71
C GLY A 7 -3.70 7.44 20.88
N ASP A 8 -3.04 8.57 21.16
CA ASP A 8 -3.35 9.45 22.28
C ASP A 8 -3.97 10.76 21.76
N GLY A 9 -5.29 10.83 21.84
CA GLY A 9 -6.03 12.08 21.84
C GLY A 9 -6.78 12.45 20.56
N PRO A 10 -7.40 13.65 20.54
CA PRO A 10 -8.30 14.08 19.45
C PRO A 10 -7.65 14.21 18.08
N ARG A 11 -6.31 14.34 18.01
CA ARG A 11 -5.56 14.48 16.76
C ARG A 11 -5.60 13.22 15.90
N ASP A 12 -5.63 12.05 16.54
CA ASP A 12 -5.60 10.76 15.86
C ASP A 12 -7.02 10.27 15.48
N ALA A 13 -8.07 11.04 15.83
CA ALA A 13 -9.46 10.62 15.70
C ALA A 13 -9.86 10.27 14.25
N ALA A 14 -9.34 11.00 13.26
CA ALA A 14 -9.64 10.73 11.85
C ALA A 14 -9.02 9.40 11.39
N VAL A 15 -7.73 9.17 11.67
CA VAL A 15 -7.03 7.91 11.36
C VAL A 15 -7.70 6.75 12.09
N ASN A 16 -8.00 6.90 13.37
CA ASN A 16 -8.66 5.87 14.17
C ASN A 16 -10.06 5.51 13.66
N ARG A 17 -10.80 6.44 13.05
CA ARG A 17 -12.08 6.11 12.38
C ARG A 17 -11.86 5.24 11.15
N VAL A 18 -10.87 5.56 10.32
CA VAL A 18 -10.54 4.75 9.15
C VAL A 18 -10.08 3.36 9.56
N LEU A 19 -9.16 3.27 10.53
CA LEU A 19 -8.67 2.00 11.05
C LEU A 19 -9.77 1.12 11.65
N LYS A 20 -10.83 1.70 12.23
CA LYS A 20 -12.01 0.95 12.71
C LYS A 20 -12.90 0.42 11.58
N SER A 21 -12.85 1.02 10.40
CA SER A 21 -13.68 0.63 9.25
C SER A 21 -13.04 -0.44 8.36
N VAL A 22 -11.74 -0.71 8.55
CA VAL A 22 -11.01 -1.73 7.78
C VAL A 22 -10.97 -3.04 8.57
N SER A 23 -11.16 -4.16 7.87
CA SER A 23 -11.20 -5.49 8.48
C SER A 23 -9.81 -6.12 8.65
N ASP A 24 -8.83 -5.67 7.86
CA ASP A 24 -7.46 -6.19 7.90
C ASP A 24 -6.47 -5.04 7.70
N VAL A 25 -5.36 -5.09 8.45
CA VAL A 25 -4.28 -4.11 8.41
C VAL A 25 -2.99 -4.90 8.37
N HIS A 26 -2.24 -4.76 7.28
CA HIS A 26 -0.94 -5.41 7.13
C HIS A 26 0.18 -4.49 7.65
N PRO A 27 0.85 -4.83 8.76
CA PRO A 27 2.01 -4.08 9.21
C PRO A 27 3.13 -4.16 8.18
N LEU A 28 3.80 -3.04 7.95
CA LEU A 28 4.97 -3.04 7.07
C LEU A 28 6.17 -3.63 7.81
N ASP A 29 6.48 -4.90 7.51
CA ASP A 29 7.64 -5.58 8.04
C ASP A 29 8.89 -5.41 7.14
N GLU A 30 10.02 -5.98 7.57
CA GLU A 30 11.28 -5.90 6.84
C GLU A 30 11.17 -6.54 5.44
N SER A 31 10.41 -7.63 5.28
CA SER A 31 10.26 -8.32 4.01
C SER A 31 9.56 -7.43 2.99
N LEU A 32 8.44 -6.82 3.38
CA LEU A 32 7.72 -5.84 2.57
C LEU A 32 8.57 -4.61 2.27
N ALA A 33 9.32 -4.10 3.24
CA ALA A 33 10.20 -2.97 3.04
C ALA A 33 11.32 -3.26 2.03
N ARG A 34 11.91 -4.47 2.05
CA ARG A 34 12.91 -4.90 1.06
C ARG A 34 12.31 -5.06 -0.33
N GLU A 35 11.08 -5.57 -0.45
CA GLU A 35 10.39 -5.63 -1.73
C GLU A 35 10.08 -4.23 -2.27
N ALA A 36 9.56 -3.33 -1.44
CA ALA A 36 9.36 -1.93 -1.82
C ALA A 36 10.67 -1.27 -2.28
N GLY A 37 11.78 -1.52 -1.59
CA GLY A 37 13.12 -1.05 -2.01
C GLY A 37 13.54 -1.54 -3.39
N ARG A 38 13.22 -2.80 -3.74
CA ARG A 38 13.48 -3.34 -5.09
C ARG A 38 12.60 -2.68 -6.15
N LEU A 39 11.33 -2.43 -5.84
CA LEU A 39 10.41 -1.74 -6.74
C LEU A 39 10.85 -0.30 -7.01
N LEU A 40 11.33 0.40 -5.98
CA LEU A 40 11.82 1.78 -6.08
C LEU A 40 13.01 1.95 -7.02
N ALA A 41 13.80 0.90 -7.26
CA ALA A 41 14.86 0.95 -8.26
C ALA A 41 14.33 1.26 -9.67
N GLY A 42 13.04 1.01 -9.93
CA GLY A 42 12.35 1.36 -11.16
C GLY A 42 11.72 2.75 -11.18
N GLY A 43 11.81 3.54 -10.10
CA GLY A 43 11.21 4.87 -9.97
C GLY A 43 10.00 4.92 -9.01
N GLY A 44 9.22 6.00 -9.08
CA GLY A 44 8.02 6.21 -8.24
C GLY A 44 8.30 6.70 -6.82
N THR A 45 7.28 6.68 -5.96
CA THR A 45 7.39 7.09 -4.56
C THR A 45 7.52 5.91 -3.62
N VAL A 46 8.15 6.13 -2.46
CA VAL A 46 8.32 5.10 -1.41
C VAL A 46 6.98 4.52 -0.96
N VAL A 47 5.94 5.36 -0.85
CA VAL A 47 4.61 4.94 -0.44
C VAL A 47 3.97 4.04 -1.51
N ASP A 48 4.06 4.42 -2.78
CA ASP A 48 3.50 3.62 -3.88
C ASP A 48 4.16 2.25 -3.97
N ALA A 49 5.49 2.19 -3.79
CA ALA A 49 6.22 0.93 -3.79
C ALA A 49 5.82 0.03 -2.61
N MET A 50 5.56 0.60 -1.41
CA MET A 50 5.04 -0.14 -0.26
C MET A 50 3.61 -0.66 -0.49
N VAL A 51 2.76 0.13 -1.15
CA VAL A 51 1.40 -0.27 -1.53
C VAL A 51 1.45 -1.46 -2.49
N VAL A 52 2.30 -1.41 -3.51
CA VAL A 52 2.46 -2.50 -4.48
C VAL A 52 3.06 -3.75 -3.84
N ALA A 53 4.10 -3.62 -3.00
CA ALA A 53 4.68 -4.75 -2.27
C ALA A 53 3.64 -5.44 -1.36
N THR A 54 2.87 -4.63 -0.62
CA THR A 54 1.78 -5.15 0.22
C THR A 54 0.72 -5.86 -0.62
N ALA A 55 0.30 -5.28 -1.74
CA ALA A 55 -0.69 -5.90 -2.62
C ALA A 55 -0.22 -7.26 -3.17
N ARG A 56 1.06 -7.38 -3.57
CA ARG A 56 1.64 -8.65 -4.03
C ARG A 56 1.73 -9.70 -2.92
N HIS A 57 2.06 -9.27 -1.71
CA HIS A 57 2.08 -10.14 -0.54
C HIS A 57 0.69 -10.67 -0.21
N VAL A 58 -0.30 -9.79 -0.12
CA VAL A 58 -1.70 -10.13 0.20
C VAL A 58 -2.35 -10.95 -0.90
N ALA A 59 -1.98 -10.73 -2.17
CA ALA A 59 -2.51 -11.49 -3.29
C ALA A 59 -2.36 -12.99 -3.06
N GLY A 60 -1.24 -13.49 -2.54
CA GLY A 60 -1.06 -14.92 -2.30
C GLY A 60 -1.46 -15.75 -3.52
N SER A 61 -2.60 -16.46 -3.41
CA SER A 61 -3.22 -17.26 -4.50
C SER A 61 -4.43 -16.61 -5.20
N GLY A 62 -4.93 -15.45 -4.73
CA GLY A 62 -6.11 -14.76 -5.26
C GLY A 62 -5.80 -13.35 -5.82
N PRO A 63 -6.72 -12.74 -6.58
CA PRO A 63 -6.53 -11.39 -7.10
C PRO A 63 -6.78 -10.33 -6.03
N VAL A 64 -5.95 -9.28 -6.01
CA VAL A 64 -6.09 -8.07 -5.18
C VAL A 64 -6.27 -6.85 -6.09
N VAL A 65 -7.02 -5.86 -5.63
CA VAL A 65 -7.21 -4.59 -6.35
C VAL A 65 -6.63 -3.44 -5.54
N ILE A 66 -5.75 -2.65 -6.15
CA ILE A 66 -5.29 -1.37 -5.62
C ILE A 66 -6.24 -0.27 -6.12
N MET A 67 -6.87 0.44 -5.19
CA MET A 67 -7.69 1.62 -5.46
C MET A 67 -6.82 2.87 -5.32
N THR A 68 -6.74 3.69 -6.37
CA THR A 68 -5.90 4.90 -6.37
C THR A 68 -6.48 5.97 -7.28
N SER A 69 -6.32 7.25 -6.96
CA SER A 69 -6.64 8.34 -7.89
C SER A 69 -5.57 8.53 -8.97
N ASP A 70 -4.36 7.98 -8.78
CA ASP A 70 -3.28 7.99 -9.77
C ASP A 70 -2.90 6.56 -10.20
N PRO A 71 -3.64 5.97 -11.15
CA PRO A 71 -3.38 4.60 -11.59
C PRO A 71 -2.10 4.46 -12.41
N ARG A 72 -1.56 5.55 -12.98
CA ARG A 72 -0.38 5.47 -13.87
C ARG A 72 0.86 5.13 -13.07
N ASP A 73 1.07 5.81 -11.95
CA ASP A 73 2.22 5.62 -11.08
C ASP A 73 2.21 4.22 -10.45
N ILE A 74 1.04 3.76 -9.98
CA ILE A 74 0.88 2.40 -9.45
C ILE A 74 1.10 1.34 -10.54
N THR A 75 0.59 1.55 -11.76
CA THR A 75 0.75 0.58 -12.85
C THR A 75 2.22 0.42 -13.24
N ALA A 76 2.98 1.52 -13.29
CA ALA A 76 4.41 1.48 -13.59
C ALA A 76 5.20 0.64 -12.57
N LEU A 77 4.84 0.73 -11.28
CA LEU A 77 5.46 -0.06 -10.21
C LEU A 77 4.97 -1.52 -10.16
N ALA A 78 3.67 -1.75 -10.33
CA ALA A 78 3.07 -3.08 -10.24
C ALA A 78 3.54 -4.02 -11.36
N GLY A 79 3.87 -3.47 -12.54
CA GLY A 79 4.30 -4.24 -13.70
C GLY A 79 3.22 -5.24 -14.15
N ALA A 80 3.64 -6.39 -14.67
CA ALA A 80 2.75 -7.39 -15.24
C ALA A 80 2.26 -8.48 -14.25
N ASP A 81 2.17 -8.19 -12.95
CA ASP A 81 1.63 -9.18 -11.98
C ASP A 81 0.12 -9.32 -12.16
N ALA A 82 -0.30 -10.41 -12.81
CA ALA A 82 -1.71 -10.69 -13.13
C ALA A 82 -2.63 -10.80 -11.89
N ARG A 83 -2.06 -10.95 -10.70
CA ARG A 83 -2.84 -11.01 -9.44
C ARG A 83 -3.13 -9.62 -8.90
N VAL A 84 -2.40 -8.59 -9.32
CA VAL A 84 -2.58 -7.21 -8.87
C VAL A 84 -3.31 -6.42 -9.95
N ARG A 85 -4.55 -6.01 -9.64
CA ARG A 85 -5.37 -5.16 -10.50
C ARG A 85 -5.34 -3.73 -9.98
N ILE A 86 -5.39 -2.75 -10.88
CA ILE A 86 -5.44 -1.34 -10.53
C ILE A 86 -6.81 -0.79 -10.94
N ALA A 87 -7.46 -0.06 -10.05
CA ALA A 87 -8.72 0.63 -10.32
C ALA A 87 -8.65 2.08 -9.84
N SER A 88 -9.23 2.98 -10.62
CA SER A 88 -9.30 4.41 -10.29
C SER A 88 -10.51 4.72 -9.42
N VAL A 89 -10.33 5.60 -8.43
CA VAL A 89 -11.42 6.16 -7.60
C VAL A 89 -11.67 7.63 -7.89
#